data_AF-A0A2G2YRS2-F1
#
_entry.id   AF-A0A2G2YRS2-F1
#
_cell.length_a   1.000
_cell.length_b   1.000
_cell.length_c   1.000
_cell.angle_alpha   90.00
_cell.angle_beta   90.00
_cell.angle_gamma   90.00
#
_symmetry.space_group_name_H-M   'P 1'
#
loop_
_entity.id
_entity.type
_entity.pdbx_description
1 polymer ?
#
loop_
_entity_poly.entity_id
_entity_poly.type
_entity_poly.pdbx_seq_one_letter_code
_entity_poly.pdbx_strand_id
1 'polypeptide(L)' 'MAEKEMEYRVEMFNKLTHTCFQKCVESKYKDSELNMGENSCIDRCVAKYWQVTNLVGVLLGNNRPM' A
#
# COMPACT_ATOMS: atom_id res chain seq x y z
N MET A 1 12.42 10.65 17.65
CA MET A 1 12.71 9.73 16.52
C MET A 1 11.65 8.64 16.43
N ALA A 2 11.39 7.88 17.51
CA ALA A 2 10.35 6.84 17.53
C ALA A 2 8.93 7.34 17.15
N GLU A 3 8.54 8.52 17.59
CA GLU A 3 7.24 9.13 17.24
C GLU A 3 7.08 9.37 15.73
N LYS A 4 8.10 9.97 15.09
CA LYS A 4 8.09 10.21 13.64
C LYS A 4 8.07 8.92 12.81
N GLU A 5 8.76 7.88 13.28
CA GLU A 5 8.70 6.57 12.63
C GLU A 5 7.31 5.94 12.75
N MET A 6 6.65 6.11 13.89
CA MET A 6 5.29 5.65 14.11
C MET A 6 4.28 6.39 13.21
N GLU A 7 4.35 7.72 13.18
CA GLU A 7 3.51 8.56 12.31
C GLU A 7 3.64 8.17 10.84
N TYR A 8 4.87 7.98 10.36
CA TYR A 8 5.13 7.52 8.99
C TYR A 8 4.50 6.15 8.71
N ARG A 9 4.63 5.20 9.64
CA ARG A 9 4.04 3.86 9.48
C ARG A 9 2.52 3.91 9.41
N VAL A 10 1.88 4.76 10.23
CA VAL A 10 0.42 4.96 10.21
C VAL A 10 -0.01 5.59 8.89
N GLU A 11 0.66 6.65 8.45
CA GLU A 11 0.35 7.30 7.17
C GLU A 11 0.48 6.33 5.99
N MET A 12 1.55 5.54 5.98
CA MET A 12 1.80 4.54 4.94
C MET A 12 0.74 3.45 4.94
N PHE A 13 0.33 2.97 6.12
CA PHE A 13 -0.75 1.97 6.24
C PHE A 13 -2.09 2.49 5.72
N ASN A 14 -2.43 3.75 6.01
CA ASN A 14 -3.65 4.38 5.52
C ASN A 14 -3.63 4.51 3.98
N LYS A 15 -2.50 4.95 3.41
CA LYS A 15 -2.33 5.04 1.94
C LYS A 15 -2.40 3.68 1.26
N LEU A 16 -1.76 2.67 1.84
CA LEU A 16 -1.81 1.29 1.34
C LEU A 16 -3.24 0.75 1.33
N THR A 17 -3.95 0.90 2.45
CA THR A 17 -5.33 0.42 2.60
C THR A 17 -6.26 1.08 1.57
N HIS A 18 -6.22 2.41 1.47
CA HIS A 18 -7.04 3.15 0.50
C HIS A 18 -6.71 2.76 -0.95
N THR A 19 -5.43 2.63 -1.27
CA THR A 19 -4.98 2.29 -2.63
C THR A 19 -5.45 0.90 -3.04
N CYS A 20 -5.27 -0.11 -2.16
CA CYS A 20 -5.65 -1.47 -2.48
C CYS A 20 -7.17 -1.67 -2.46
N PHE A 21 -7.89 -1.02 -1.56
CA PHE A 21 -9.34 -1.01 -1.58
C PHE A 21 -9.89 -0.46 -2.90
N GLN A 22 -9.41 0.71 -3.34
CA GLN A 22 -9.84 1.31 -4.61
C GLN A 22 -9.46 0.47 -5.84
N LYS A 23 -8.35 -0.27 -5.79
CA LYS A 23 -7.89 -1.10 -6.92
C LYS A 23 -8.57 -2.46 -7.00
N CYS A 24 -8.99 -3.02 -5.88
CA CYS A 24 -9.42 -4.41 -5.80
C CYS A 24 -10.90 -4.59 -5.50
N VAL A 25 -11.55 -3.65 -4.82
CA VAL A 25 -12.97 -3.76 -4.43
C VAL A 25 -13.82 -2.96 -5.41
N GLU A 26 -14.84 -3.61 -5.99
CA GLU A 26 -15.74 -2.95 -6.94
C GLU A 26 -16.65 -1.91 -6.25
N SER A 27 -16.80 -0.73 -6.86
CA SER A 27 -17.63 0.35 -6.30
C SER A 27 -19.14 0.05 -6.27
N LYS A 28 -19.57 -1.01 -6.97
CA LYS A 28 -20.98 -1.43 -7.04
C LYS A 28 -21.38 -2.41 -5.92
N TYR A 29 -20.47 -2.71 -4.98
CA TYR A 29 -20.68 -3.50 -3.76
C TYR A 29 -21.84 -4.50 -3.87
N LYS A 30 -21.60 -5.60 -4.59
CA LYS A 30 -22.62 -6.62 -4.83
C LYS A 30 -22.88 -7.47 -3.59
N ASP A 31 -21.90 -7.58 -2.72
CA ASP A 31 -21.92 -8.39 -1.50
C ASP A 31 -21.17 -7.67 -0.38
N SER A 32 -21.50 -7.99 0.87
CA SER A 32 -20.84 -7.40 2.05
C SER A 32 -19.50 -8.08 2.39
N GLU A 33 -19.23 -9.23 1.79
CA GLU A 33 -18.00 -9.99 1.98
C GLU A 33 -17.07 -9.89 0.77
N LEU A 34 -15.77 -9.96 1.04
CA LEU A 34 -14.76 -10.01 -0.02
C LEU A 34 -14.80 -11.35 -0.73
N ASN A 35 -15.01 -11.31 -2.04
CA ASN A 35 -14.95 -12.52 -2.85
C ASN A 35 -13.49 -13.01 -2.99
N MET A 36 -13.32 -14.27 -3.40
CA MET A 36 -11.99 -14.87 -3.56
C MET A 36 -11.07 -14.09 -4.53
N GLY A 37 -11.67 -13.44 -5.54
CA GLY A 37 -10.95 -12.58 -6.50
C GLY A 37 -10.45 -11.28 -5.86
N GLU A 38 -11.28 -10.64 -5.03
CA GLU A 38 -10.94 -9.44 -4.27
C GLU A 38 -9.83 -9.74 -3.25
N ASN A 39 -9.95 -10.84 -2.49
CA ASN A 39 -8.90 -11.27 -1.56
C ASN A 39 -7.56 -11.51 -2.28
N SER A 40 -7.58 -12.28 -3.37
CA SER A 40 -6.38 -12.53 -4.18
C SER A 40 -5.82 -11.26 -4.83
N CYS A 41 -6.68 -10.28 -5.15
CA CYS A 41 -6.24 -8.98 -5.64
C CYS A 41 -5.55 -8.17 -4.55
N ILE A 42 -6.12 -8.11 -3.35
CA ILE A 42 -5.58 -7.36 -2.21
C ILE A 42 -4.18 -7.87 -1.86
N ASP A 43 -3.96 -9.18 -1.75
CA ASP A 43 -2.65 -9.77 -1.48
C ASP A 43 -1.60 -9.32 -2.52
N ARG A 44 -1.95 -9.40 -3.80
CA ARG A 44 -1.09 -8.95 -4.91
C ARG A 44 -0.87 -7.44 -4.90
N CYS A 45 -1.87 -6.67 -4.53
CA CYS A 45 -1.79 -5.21 -4.44
C CYS A 45 -0.80 -4.79 -3.35
N VAL A 46 -0.93 -5.36 -2.15
CA VAL A 46 -0.04 -5.11 -1.02
C VAL A 46 1.40 -5.46 -1.38
N ALA A 47 1.61 -6.65 -1.98
CA ALA A 47 2.95 -7.06 -2.42
C ALA A 47 3.57 -6.07 -3.42
N LYS A 48 2.79 -5.62 -4.43
CA LYS A 48 3.26 -4.62 -5.41
C LYS A 48 3.51 -3.26 -4.77
N TYR A 49 2.66 -2.82 -3.84
CA TYR A 49 2.82 -1.53 -3.15
C TYR A 49 4.16 -1.48 -2.40
N TRP A 50 4.51 -2.56 -1.69
CA TRP A 50 5.79 -2.68 -0.99
C TRP A 50 6.99 -2.71 -1.94
N GLN A 51 6.90 -3.47 -3.03
CA GLN A 51 7.96 -3.51 -4.05
C GLN A 51 8.24 -2.11 -4.61
N VAL A 52 7.19 -1.35 -4.97
CA VAL A 52 7.33 0.01 -5.50
C VAL A 52 7.85 0.97 -4.42
N THR A 53 7.34 0.88 -3.19
CA THR A 53 7.79 1.73 -2.07
C THR A 53 9.29 1.53 -1.81
N ASN A 54 9.76 0.28 -1.82
CA ASN A 54 11.18 -0.03 -1.65
C ASN A 54 12.03 0.50 -2.81
N LEU A 55 11.57 0.31 -4.06
CA LEU A 55 12.28 0.81 -5.24
C LEU A 55 12.42 2.34 -5.20
N VAL A 56 11.32 3.05 -4.90
CA VAL A 56 11.33 4.51 -4.76
C VAL A 56 12.25 4.93 -3.62
N GLY A 57 12.22 4.22 -2.48
CA GLY A 57 13.14 4.46 -1.37
C GLY A 57 14.62 4.37 -1.77
N VAL A 58 14.99 3.36 -2.56
CA VAL A 58 16.35 3.20 -3.09
C VAL A 58 16.72 4.35 -4.03
N LEU A 59 15.82 4.73 -4.95
CA LEU A 59 16.07 5.82 -5.90
C LEU A 59 16.25 7.18 -5.21
N LEU A 60 15.45 7.46 -4.17
CA LEU A 60 15.57 8.69 -3.39
C LEU A 60 16.80 8.66 -2.46
N GLY A 61 17.16 7.49 -1.93
CA GLY A 61 18.35 7.31 -1.11
C GLY A 61 19.66 7.45 -1.89
N ASN A 62 19.71 6.97 -3.13
CA ASN A 62 20.89 7.01 -4.00
C ASN A 62 21.16 8.39 -4.62
N ASN A 63 20.21 9.32 -4.59
CA ASN A 63 20.34 10.68 -5.15
C ASN A 63 20.73 11.74 -4.12
N ARG A 64 21.31 11.37 -2.96
CA ARG A 64 21.97 12.36 -2.09
C ARG A 64 23.34 12.71 -2.68
N PRO A 65 23.58 13.93 -3.20
CA PRO A 65 24.95 14.38 -3.38
C PRO A 65 25.62 14.39 -1.99
N MET A 66 26.82 13.81 -1.92
CA MET A 66 27.75 14.03 -0.79
C MET A 66 27.96 15.51 -0.55
#